data_AF-A0AA91QMB6-F1
#
_entry.id   AF-A0AA91QMB6-F1
#
_cell.length_a   1.000
_cell.length_b   1.000
_cell.length_c   1.000
_cell.angle_alpha   90.00
_cell.angle_beta   90.00
_cell.angle_gamma   90.00
#
_symmetry.space_group_name_H-M   'P 1'
#
loop_
_entity.id
_entity.type
_entity.pdbx_description
1 polymer ?
#
loop_
_entity_poly.entity_id
_entity_poly.type
_entity_poly.pdbx_seq_one_letter_code
_entity_poly.pdbx_strand_id
1 'polypeptide(L)' 'MDRGESVPQSTCCGRVKESLSLSERTFRCECGFERDRDVNAAINIKHEGMKRLAIV' A
#
# COMPACT_ATOMS: atom_id res chain seq x y z
N MET A 1 7.49 -14.21 -3.54
CA MET A 1 7.11 -13.16 -4.49
C MET A 1 6.85 -13.84 -5.81
N ASP A 2 5.60 -14.15 -6.10
CA ASP A 2 5.24 -14.47 -7.48
C ASP A 2 5.40 -13.18 -8.29
N ARG A 3 6.00 -13.25 -9.49
CA ARG A 3 6.44 -12.05 -10.24
C ARG A 3 5.29 -11.15 -10.69
N GLY A 4 4.04 -11.54 -10.42
CA GLY A 4 2.82 -10.86 -10.84
C GLY A 4 1.94 -10.32 -9.71
N GLU A 5 2.37 -10.40 -8.45
CA GLU A 5 1.53 -10.01 -7.30
C GLU A 5 2.27 -9.17 -6.26
N SER A 6 1.51 -8.34 -5.55
CA SER A 6 1.96 -7.49 -4.44
C SER A 6 1.08 -7.70 -3.21
N VAL A 7 1.60 -7.36 -2.02
CA VAL A 7 0.88 -7.44 -0.74
C VAL A 7 0.70 -6.02 -0.18
N PRO A 8 -0.31 -5.25 -0.64
CA PRO A 8 -0.43 -3.84 -0.32
C PRO A 8 -1.09 -3.59 1.04
N GLN A 9 -0.61 -2.57 1.76
CA GLN A 9 -1.21 -2.05 2.98
C GLN A 9 -1.95 -0.74 2.71
N SER A 10 -3.17 -0.58 3.22
CA SER A 10 -3.94 0.67 3.13
C SER A 10 -3.27 1.80 3.91
N THR A 11 -3.02 2.92 3.24
CA THR A 11 -2.50 4.13 3.87
C THR A 11 -3.52 4.85 4.76
N CYS A 12 -4.81 4.49 4.67
CA CYS A 12 -5.88 5.09 5.47
C CYS A 12 -6.09 4.39 6.81
N CYS A 13 -6.12 3.05 6.82
CA CYS A 13 -6.51 2.27 8.00
C CYS A 13 -5.48 1.19 8.39
N GLY A 14 -4.38 1.07 7.65
CA GLY A 14 -3.31 0.11 7.95
C GLY A 14 -3.63 -1.34 7.62
N ARG A 15 -4.81 -1.67 7.09
CA ARG A 15 -5.17 -3.05 6.70
C ARG A 15 -4.30 -3.54 5.55
N VAL A 16 -3.75 -4.75 5.67
CA VAL A 16 -2.96 -5.43 4.64
C VAL A 16 -3.88 -6.33 3.83
N LYS A 17 -3.80 -6.26 2.50
CA LYS A 17 -4.47 -7.20 1.59
C LYS A 17 -3.50 -8.34 1.27
N GLU A 18 -3.99 -9.58 1.30
CA GLU A 18 -3.16 -10.78 1.11
C GLU A 18 -2.45 -10.81 -0.25
N SER A 19 -3.16 -10.45 -1.32
CA SER A 19 -2.59 -10.30 -2.65
C SER A 19 -3.32 -9.24 -3.47
N LEU A 20 -2.60 -8.61 -4.38
CA LEU A 20 -3.08 -7.70 -5.39
C LEU A 20 -2.25 -7.89 -6.65
N SER A 21 -2.89 -8.21 -7.77
CA SER A 21 -2.20 -8.43 -9.03
C SER A 21 -1.47 -7.15 -9.47
N LEU A 22 -0.29 -7.29 -10.09
CA LEU A 22 0.44 -6.17 -10.67
C LEU A 22 -0.31 -5.54 -11.86
N SER A 23 -1.23 -6.28 -12.50
CA SER A 23 -2.13 -5.70 -13.52
C SER A 23 -3.28 -4.90 -12.90
N GLU A 24 -3.64 -5.18 -11.64
CA GLU A 24 -4.61 -4.39 -10.88
C GLU A 24 -3.93 -3.11 -10.37
N ARG A 25 -4.15 -2.01 -11.09
CA ARG A 25 -3.54 -0.71 -10.77
C ARG A 25 -4.23 0.04 -9.65
N THR A 26 -5.47 -0.31 -9.32
CA THR A 26 -6.25 0.37 -8.29
C THR A 26 -6.33 -0.49 -7.04
N PHE A 27 -5.79 0.01 -5.93
CA PHE A 27 -5.99 -0.60 -4.62
C PHE A 27 -7.32 -0.14 -4.02
N ARG A 28 -8.17 -1.10 -3.64
CA ARG A 28 -9.42 -0.87 -2.90
C ARG A 28 -9.35 -1.56 -1.54
N CYS A 29 -9.65 -0.81 -0.49
CA CYS A 29 -9.71 -1.30 0.88
C CYS A 29 -11.16 -1.41 1.36
N GLU A 30 -11.42 -2.36 2.26
CA GLU A 30 -12.73 -2.54 2.91
C GLU A 30 -13.20 -1.32 3.71
N CYS A 31 -12.29 -0.42 4.12
CA CYS A 31 -12.68 0.85 4.75
C CYS A 31 -13.24 1.89 3.77
N GLY A 32 -13.39 1.55 2.48
CA GLY A 32 -13.82 2.47 1.42
C GLY A 32 -12.70 3.28 0.79
N PHE A 33 -11.45 3.09 1.23
CA PHE A 33 -10.29 3.77 0.64
C PHE A 33 -9.93 3.20 -0.73
N GLU A 34 -9.76 4.07 -1.72
CA GLU A 34 -9.38 3.72 -3.08
C GLU A 34 -8.26 4.65 -3.58
N ARG A 35 -7.21 4.07 -4.16
CA ARG A 35 -6.09 4.82 -4.74
C ARG A 35 -5.31 3.96 -5.74
N ASP A 36 -4.58 4.59 -6.66
CA ASP A 36 -3.55 3.89 -7.44
C ASP A 36 -2.56 3.15 -6.50
N ARG A 37 -2.27 1.89 -6.82
CA ARG A 37 -1.45 0.99 -6.00
C ARG A 37 -0.04 1.55 -5.81
N ASP A 38 0.57 2.08 -6.86
CA ASP A 38 1.95 2.55 -6.82
C ASP A 38 2.05 3.84 -6.00
N VAL A 39 1.04 4.71 -6.09
CA VAL A 39 0.90 5.88 -5.20
C VAL A 39 0.71 5.45 -3.74
N ASN A 40 -0.15 4.46 -3.47
CA ASN A 40 -0.34 3.93 -2.11
C ASN A 40 0.96 3.32 -1.54
N ALA A 41 1.72 2.59 -2.36
CA ALA A 41 3.01 2.05 -1.99
C ALA A 41 4.04 3.15 -1.68
N ALA A 42 4.12 4.19 -2.52
CA ALA A 42 5.04 5.31 -2.32
C ALA A 42 4.77 6.05 -0.99
N ILE A 43 3.50 6.21 -0.63
CA ILE A 43 3.11 6.83 0.65
C ILE A 43 3.52 5.94 1.83
N ASN A 44 3.30 4.63 1.75
CA ASN A 44 3.77 3.71 2.80
C ASN A 44 5.30 3.77 2.97
N ILE A 45 6.06 3.81 1.86
CA ILE A 45 7.52 3.96 1.88
C ILE A 45 7.92 5.28 2.55
N LYS A 46 7.25 6.39 2.20
CA LYS A 46 7.48 7.70 2.84
C LYS A 46 7.23 7.62 4.35
N HIS A 47 6.08 7.07 4.78
CA HIS A 47 5.75 6.95 6.20
C HIS A 47 6.77 6.10 6.96
N GLU A 48 7.20 4.97 6.37
CA GLU A 48 8.21 4.10 6.96
C GLU A 48 9.57 4.82 7.06
N GLY A 49 9.96 5.59 6.05
CA GLY A 49 11.14 6.45 6.09
C GLY A 49 11.06 7.49 7.20
N MET A 50 9.91 8.17 7.35
CA MET A 50 9.72 9.16 8.43
C MET A 50 9.79 8.53 9.82
N LYS A 51 9.20 7.34 10.01
CA LYS A 51 9.30 6.57 11.27
C LYS A 51 10.73 6.20 11.61
N ARG A 52 11.49 5.70 10.62
CA ARG A 52 12.91 5.34 10.81
C ARG A 52 13.79 6.53 11.13
N LEU A 53 13.42 7.71 10.65
CA LEU A 53 14.12 8.97 10.92
C LEU A 53 13.59 9.71 12.17
N ALA A 54 12.59 9.16 12.87
CA ALA A 54 11.94 9.77 14.03
C ALA A 54 11.41 11.20 13.77
N ILE A 55 10.90 11.45 12.57
CA ILE A 55 10.30 12.74 12.16
C ILE A 55 8.78 12.76 12.45
N VAL A 56 8.23 11.63 12.89
CA VAL A 56 6.82 11.41 13.24
C VAL A 56 6.71 10.46 14.42
#